data_AF-A0A7W0IWM2-F1
#
_entry.id   AF-A0A7W0IWM2-F1
#
_cell.length_a   1.000
_cell.length_b   1.000
_cell.length_c   1.000
_cell.angle_alpha   90.00
_cell.angle_beta   90.00
_cell.angle_gamma   90.00
#
_symmetry.space_group_name_H-M   'P 1'
#
loop_
_entity.id
_entity.type
_entity.pdbx_description
1 polymer ?
#
loop_
_entity_poly.entity_id
_entity_poly.type
_entity_poly.pdbx_seq_one_letter_code
_entity_poly.pdbx_strand_id
1 'polypeptide(L)'
;MKPIHERRKLKNYLFVNKAQVTIFVSNLILLLLVIGIVVLAILSPFYSDIFKTEDIYLQNLSSKLFIVLLERCALAFFIILIPVLIQQVFVIHKICGPFVNFKKTLNRISDGDLSQKIHLRRYDFFQKEAHQINGIIDNISNMLTNISDSQNAIVRDLDGLASLTGKSDPLAGALKNIESQTRRALNEVSRIKVIS
;
A
#
# COMPACT_ATOMS: atom_id res chain seq x y z
N MET A 1 26.55 -27.40 -13.65
CA MET A 1 25.14 -27.08 -13.96
C MET A 1 24.72 -25.89 -13.10
N LYS A 2 24.38 -24.74 -13.68
CA LYS A 2 23.91 -23.54 -12.96
C LYS A 2 22.39 -23.63 -12.75
N PRO A 3 21.83 -23.26 -11.58
CA PRO A 3 20.41 -23.40 -11.35
C PRO A 3 19.64 -22.32 -12.13
N ILE A 4 18.62 -22.77 -12.85
CA ILE A 4 17.62 -21.95 -13.53
C ILE A 4 16.70 -21.41 -12.44
N HIS A 5 17.05 -20.27 -11.85
CA HIS A 5 16.12 -19.52 -11.00
C HIS A 5 15.28 -18.60 -11.87
N GLU A 6 14.06 -19.08 -12.09
CA GLU A 6 12.84 -18.31 -12.34
C GLU A 6 12.98 -17.10 -13.26
N ARG A 7 12.62 -17.32 -14.53
CA ARG A 7 12.04 -16.28 -15.37
C ARG A 7 10.78 -15.73 -14.66
N ARG A 8 10.96 -14.75 -13.77
CA ARG A 8 9.87 -13.94 -13.21
C ARG A 8 9.11 -13.38 -14.39
N LYS A 9 7.93 -13.96 -14.63
CA LYS A 9 7.06 -13.70 -15.78
C LYS A 9 6.80 -12.20 -15.87
N LEU A 10 7.40 -11.52 -16.86
CA LEU A 10 7.12 -10.13 -17.23
C LEU A 10 5.61 -9.90 -17.51
N LYS A 11 4.84 -10.96 -17.74
CA LYS A 11 3.38 -10.93 -17.86
C LYS A 11 2.66 -10.54 -16.56
N ASN A 12 3.28 -10.75 -15.40
CA ASN A 12 2.75 -10.34 -14.10
C ASN A 12 3.07 -8.88 -13.74
N TYR A 13 3.57 -8.08 -14.68
CA TYR A 13 3.85 -6.66 -14.48
C TYR A 13 2.72 -5.74 -14.97
N LEU A 14 1.88 -6.20 -15.90
CA LEU A 14 1.00 -5.29 -16.64
C LEU A 14 -0.45 -5.27 -16.11
N PHE A 15 -0.97 -6.36 -15.51
CA PHE A 15 -2.41 -6.46 -15.17
C PHE A 15 -2.74 -7.37 -13.97
N VAL A 16 -2.01 -7.28 -12.85
CA VAL A 16 -2.21 -8.21 -11.72
C VAL A 16 -3.38 -7.82 -10.80
N ASN A 17 -3.77 -6.55 -10.78
CA ASN A 17 -4.77 -6.07 -9.84
C ASN A 17 -5.84 -5.24 -10.54
N LYS A 18 -7.12 -5.56 -10.31
CA LYS A 18 -8.25 -4.77 -10.80
C LYS A 18 -8.11 -3.28 -10.40
N ALA A 19 -7.58 -3.03 -9.20
CA ALA A 19 -7.33 -1.67 -8.72
C ALA A 19 -6.31 -0.89 -9.57
N GLN A 20 -5.27 -1.55 -10.07
CA GLN A 20 -4.27 -0.94 -10.96
C GLN A 20 -4.91 -0.48 -12.28
N VAL A 21 -5.77 -1.32 -12.86
CA VAL A 21 -6.49 -0.98 -14.10
C VAL A 21 -7.49 0.14 -13.86
N THR A 22 -8.26 0.09 -12.78
CA THR A 22 -9.24 1.14 -12.45
C THR A 22 -8.57 2.50 -12.28
N ILE A 23 -7.45 2.58 -11.54
CA ILE A 23 -6.71 3.83 -11.34
C ILE A 23 -6.09 4.31 -12.65
N PHE A 24 -5.54 3.39 -13.46
CA PHE A 24 -4.96 3.73 -14.76
C PHE A 24 -6.02 4.32 -15.71
N VAL A 25 -7.15 3.63 -15.86
CA VAL A 25 -8.26 4.04 -16.74
C VAL A 25 -8.89 5.33 -16.27
N SER A 26 -9.12 5.51 -14.96
CA SER A 26 -9.69 6.76 -14.42
C SER A 26 -8.81 7.97 -14.74
N ASN A 27 -7.50 7.84 -14.57
CA ASN A 27 -6.56 8.92 -14.88
C ASN A 27 -6.41 9.14 -16.40
N LEU A 28 -6.51 8.08 -17.22
CA LEU A 28 -6.52 8.20 -18.68
C LEU A 28 -7.76 8.96 -19.17
N ILE A 29 -8.94 8.65 -18.63
CA ILE A 29 -10.19 9.36 -18.94
C ILE A 29 -10.06 10.84 -18.55
N LEU A 30 -9.53 11.12 -17.35
CA LEU A 30 -9.29 12.49 -16.90
C LEU A 30 -8.33 13.23 -17.84
N LEU A 31 -7.24 12.60 -18.27
CA LEU A 31 -6.28 13.17 -19.21
C LEU A 31 -6.93 13.50 -20.56
N LEU A 32 -7.69 12.57 -21.14
CA LEU A 32 -8.40 12.78 -22.40
C LEU A 32 -9.45 13.89 -22.29
N LEU A 33 -10.15 13.98 -21.16
CA LEU A 33 -11.12 15.03 -20.88
C LEU A 33 -10.43 16.40 -20.82
N VAL A 34 -9.29 16.52 -20.11
CA VAL A 34 -8.51 17.76 -20.03
C VAL A 34 -8.00 18.18 -21.41
N ILE A 35 -7.45 17.25 -22.19
CA ILE A 35 -7.01 17.51 -23.57
C ILE A 35 -8.20 18.00 -24.41
N GLY A 36 -9.35 17.35 -24.32
CA GLY A 36 -10.57 17.74 -25.03
C GLY A 36 -11.02 19.16 -24.68
N ILE A 37 -11.04 19.52 -23.39
CA ILE A 37 -11.38 20.87 -22.94
C ILE A 37 -10.40 21.91 -23.50
N VAL A 38 -9.09 21.62 -23.45
CA VAL A 38 -8.06 22.55 -23.96
C VAL A 38 -8.20 22.73 -25.47
N VAL A 39 -8.39 21.64 -26.23
CA VAL A 39 -8.62 21.69 -27.69
C VAL A 39 -9.86 22.52 -28.02
N LEU A 40 -10.98 22.28 -27.32
CA LEU A 40 -12.21 23.02 -27.53
C LEU A 40 -12.04 24.51 -27.19
N ALA A 41 -11.34 24.84 -26.11
CA ALA A 41 -11.09 26.23 -25.72
C ALA A 41 -10.26 26.97 -26.77
N ILE A 42 -9.22 26.33 -27.34
CA ILE A 42 -8.37 26.92 -28.37
C ILE A 42 -9.10 27.06 -29.71
N LEU A 43 -9.90 26.06 -30.10
CA LEU A 43 -10.55 26.02 -31.42
C LEU A 43 -11.93 26.70 -31.48
N SER A 44 -12.59 26.91 -30.34
CA SER A 44 -13.89 27.59 -30.23
C SER A 44 -14.01 28.94 -30.97
N PRO A 45 -13.05 29.89 -30.86
CA PRO A 45 -13.15 31.16 -31.58
C PRO A 45 -13.14 30.95 -33.10
N PHE A 46 -12.25 30.11 -33.60
CA PHE A 46 -12.15 29.81 -35.04
C PHE A 46 -13.39 29.09 -35.58
N TYR A 47 -13.98 28.20 -34.79
CA TYR A 47 -15.24 27.55 -35.17
C TYR A 47 -16.37 28.59 -35.32
N SER A 48 -16.48 29.54 -34.41
CA SER A 48 -17.48 30.60 -34.51
C SER A 48 -17.26 31.49 -35.74
N ASP A 49 -16.00 31.85 -36.04
CA ASP A 49 -15.66 32.70 -37.18
C ASP A 49 -15.87 32.01 -38.55
N ILE A 50 -15.75 30.68 -38.63
CA ILE A 50 -15.98 29.93 -39.88
C ILE A 50 -17.47 29.83 -40.22
N PHE A 51 -18.33 29.69 -39.20
CA PHE A 51 -19.75 29.34 -39.40
C PHE A 51 -20.73 30.50 -39.17
N LYS A 52 -20.32 31.59 -38.49
CA LYS A 52 -21.23 32.69 -38.12
C LYS A 52 -20.93 34.02 -38.81
N THR A 53 -19.79 34.15 -39.48
CA THR A 53 -19.37 35.39 -40.14
C THR A 53 -19.75 35.36 -41.62
N GLU A 54 -20.38 36.43 -42.11
CA GLU A 54 -20.75 36.59 -43.54
C GLU A 54 -19.57 37.06 -44.41
N ASP A 55 -18.46 37.49 -43.79
CA ASP A 55 -17.24 37.91 -44.48
C ASP A 55 -16.44 36.69 -44.99
N ILE A 56 -16.44 36.53 -46.31
CA ILE A 56 -15.74 35.46 -47.05
C ILE A 56 -14.22 35.49 -46.81
N TYR A 57 -13.64 36.67 -46.57
CA TYR A 57 -12.21 36.80 -46.29
C TYR A 57 -11.86 36.24 -44.90
N LEU A 58 -12.62 36.62 -43.89
CA LEU A 58 -12.45 36.13 -42.51
C LEU A 58 -12.71 34.62 -42.41
N GLN A 59 -13.73 34.12 -43.12
CA GLN A 59 -14.04 32.69 -43.17
C GLN A 59 -12.86 31.86 -43.73
N ASN A 60 -12.25 32.31 -44.82
CA ASN A 60 -11.11 31.62 -45.43
C ASN A 60 -9.85 31.67 -44.55
N LEU A 61 -9.60 32.79 -43.88
CA LEU A 61 -8.47 32.94 -42.96
C LEU A 61 -8.63 32.01 -41.74
N SER A 62 -9.80 32.02 -41.10
CA SER A 62 -10.08 31.19 -39.92
C SER A 62 -10.06 29.71 -40.25
N SER A 63 -10.51 29.30 -41.43
CA SER A 63 -10.44 27.89 -41.88
C SER A 63 -8.99 27.40 -42.01
N LYS A 64 -8.11 28.22 -42.59
CA LYS A 64 -6.68 27.89 -42.70
C LYS A 64 -6.02 27.82 -41.32
N LEU A 65 -6.28 28.79 -40.46
CA LEU A 65 -5.74 28.82 -39.09
C LEU A 65 -6.26 27.64 -38.26
N PHE A 66 -7.54 27.27 -38.39
CA PHE A 66 -8.13 26.13 -37.71
C PHE A 66 -7.39 24.82 -38.04
N ILE A 67 -7.16 24.54 -39.34
CA ILE A 67 -6.47 23.32 -39.77
C ILE A 67 -5.02 23.31 -39.24
N VAL A 68 -4.31 24.43 -39.38
CA VAL A 68 -2.92 24.55 -38.89
C VAL A 68 -2.85 24.39 -37.37
N LEU A 69 -3.75 25.02 -36.62
CA LEU A 69 -3.79 24.92 -35.17
C LEU A 69 -4.18 23.51 -34.72
N LEU A 70 -5.13 22.85 -35.38
CA LEU A 70 -5.52 21.49 -35.09
C LEU A 70 -4.34 20.53 -35.29
N GLU A 71 -3.62 20.64 -36.40
CA GLU A 71 -2.44 19.81 -36.69
C GLU A 71 -1.32 20.04 -35.66
N ARG A 72 -1.02 21.31 -35.33
CA ARG A 72 -0.02 21.67 -34.32
C ARG A 72 -0.41 21.20 -32.92
N CYS A 73 -1.68 21.33 -32.55
CA CYS A 73 -2.20 20.84 -31.28
C CYS A 73 -2.11 19.32 -31.21
N ALA A 74 -2.53 18.60 -32.26
CA ALA A 74 -2.43 17.15 -32.31
C ALA A 74 -0.99 16.65 -32.14
N LEU A 75 -0.03 17.28 -32.83
CA LEU A 75 1.38 16.97 -32.70
C LEU A 75 1.91 17.27 -31.30
N ALA A 76 1.56 18.43 -30.72
CA ALA A 76 1.95 18.79 -29.35
C ALA A 76 1.39 17.79 -28.31
N PHE A 77 0.12 17.41 -28.42
CA PHE A 77 -0.49 16.43 -27.53
C PHE A 77 0.14 15.06 -27.68
N PHE A 78 0.47 14.62 -28.89
CA PHE A 78 1.14 13.34 -29.10
C PHE A 78 2.51 13.28 -28.39
N ILE A 79 3.27 14.38 -28.46
CA ILE A 79 4.57 14.50 -27.78
C ILE A 79 4.42 14.47 -26.26
N ILE A 80 3.38 15.07 -25.70
CA ILE A 80 3.12 15.12 -24.25
C ILE A 80 2.48 13.82 -23.74
N LEU A 81 1.64 13.17 -24.53
CA LEU A 81 0.89 11.99 -24.14
C LEU A 81 1.82 10.82 -23.80
N ILE A 82 2.84 10.58 -24.63
CA ILE A 82 3.80 9.48 -24.43
C ILE A 82 4.50 9.52 -23.05
N PRO A 83 5.19 10.60 -22.66
CA PRO A 83 5.86 10.66 -21.36
C PRO A 83 4.88 10.57 -20.19
N VAL A 84 3.67 11.13 -20.30
CA VAL A 84 2.65 11.06 -19.26
C VAL A 84 2.19 9.61 -19.05
N LEU A 85 1.91 8.87 -20.13
CA LEU A 85 1.53 7.45 -20.06
C LEU A 85 2.65 6.62 -19.42
N ILE A 86 3.90 6.87 -19.81
CA ILE A 86 5.06 6.19 -19.23
C ILE A 86 5.13 6.47 -17.73
N GLN A 87 5.09 7.74 -17.32
CA GLN A 87 5.14 8.14 -15.92
C GLN A 87 4.03 7.47 -15.09
N GLN A 88 2.81 7.41 -15.63
CA GLN A 88 1.67 6.81 -14.98
C GLN A 88 1.88 5.31 -14.70
N VAL A 89 2.38 4.56 -15.69
CA VAL A 89 2.72 3.14 -15.52
C VAL A 89 3.78 2.96 -14.45
N PHE A 90 4.83 3.78 -14.45
CA PHE A 90 5.90 3.73 -13.45
C PHE A 90 5.39 3.98 -12.03
N VAL A 91 4.54 5.00 -11.84
CA VAL A 91 3.98 5.36 -10.52
C VAL A 91 3.10 4.23 -9.99
N ILE A 92 2.18 3.74 -10.81
CA ILE A 92 1.26 2.67 -10.38
C ILE A 92 2.02 1.40 -10.05
N HIS A 93 3.04 1.05 -10.84
CA HIS A 93 3.86 -0.14 -10.57
C HIS A 93 4.60 -0.05 -9.23
N LYS A 94 5.16 1.11 -8.91
CA LYS A 94 5.84 1.35 -7.63
C LYS A 94 4.90 1.32 -6.42
N ILE A 95 3.60 1.47 -6.62
CA ILE A 95 2.57 1.41 -5.57
C ILE A 95 2.04 -0.02 -5.42
N CYS A 96 1.66 -0.67 -6.52
CA CYS A 96 1.01 -1.97 -6.46
C CYS A 96 1.90 -3.10 -5.95
N GLY A 97 3.21 -3.06 -6.24
CA GLY A 97 4.17 -4.04 -5.71
C GLY A 97 4.15 -4.12 -4.18
N PRO A 98 4.41 -3.00 -3.48
CA PRO A 98 4.30 -2.92 -2.03
C PRO A 98 2.95 -3.39 -1.47
N PHE A 99 1.83 -2.97 -2.08
CA PHE A 99 0.49 -3.34 -1.63
C PHE A 99 0.24 -4.84 -1.62
N VAL A 100 0.77 -5.59 -2.60
CA VAL A 100 0.65 -7.05 -2.61
C VAL A 100 1.42 -7.67 -1.45
N ASN A 101 2.61 -7.16 -1.13
CA ASN A 101 3.38 -7.60 0.03
C ASN A 101 2.67 -7.25 1.35
N PHE A 102 2.16 -6.03 1.49
CA PHE A 102 1.35 -5.63 2.65
C PHE A 102 0.19 -6.59 2.87
N LYS A 103 -0.63 -6.83 1.84
CA LYS A 103 -1.78 -7.74 1.93
C LYS A 103 -1.36 -9.14 2.34
N LYS A 104 -0.30 -9.69 1.72
CA LYS A 104 0.17 -11.04 2.03
C LYS A 104 0.67 -11.15 3.47
N THR A 105 1.47 -10.18 3.93
CA THR A 105 2.02 -10.21 5.28
C THR A 105 0.95 -9.94 6.33
N LEU A 106 0.04 -8.98 6.11
CA LEU A 106 -1.09 -8.72 7.01
C LEU A 106 -2.03 -9.91 7.14
N ASN A 107 -2.30 -10.63 6.04
CA ASN A 107 -3.08 -11.87 6.12
C ASN A 107 -2.37 -12.93 6.99
N ARG A 108 -1.05 -13.12 6.83
CA ARG A 108 -0.29 -14.07 7.67
C ARG A 108 -0.29 -13.66 9.15
N ILE A 109 -0.18 -12.36 9.43
CA ILE A 109 -0.27 -11.83 10.79
C ILE A 109 -1.67 -12.07 11.36
N SER A 110 -2.72 -11.90 10.55
CA SER A 110 -4.09 -12.21 10.95
C SER A 110 -4.29 -13.70 11.24
N ASP A 111 -3.52 -14.57 10.59
CA ASP A 111 -3.49 -16.02 10.85
C ASP A 111 -2.62 -16.38 12.08
N GLY A 112 -2.01 -15.39 12.75
CA GLY A 112 -1.17 -15.58 13.93
C GLY A 112 0.33 -15.74 13.66
N ASP A 113 0.77 -15.70 12.40
CA ASP A 113 2.20 -15.77 12.04
C ASP A 113 2.86 -14.38 12.11
N LEU A 114 3.41 -14.06 13.28
CA LEU A 114 4.14 -12.82 13.56
C LEU A 114 5.63 -12.88 13.17
N SER A 115 6.11 -14.01 12.62
CA SER A 115 7.50 -14.13 12.17
C SER A 115 7.79 -13.34 10.90
N GLN A 116 6.74 -12.94 10.18
CA GLN A 116 6.82 -12.31 8.87
C GLN A 116 7.02 -10.80 8.98
N LYS A 117 7.85 -10.26 8.09
CA LYS A 117 8.12 -8.83 7.98
C LYS A 117 7.84 -8.32 6.59
N ILE A 118 7.47 -7.05 6.50
CA ILE A 118 7.27 -6.35 5.24
C ILE A 118 8.62 -5.79 4.79
N HIS A 119 9.13 -6.31 3.68
CA HIS A 119 10.35 -5.79 3.05
C HIS A 119 10.01 -5.22 1.67
N LEU A 120 10.27 -3.92 1.50
CA LEU A 120 10.05 -3.18 0.27
C LEU A 120 11.39 -2.82 -0.38
N ARG A 121 11.40 -2.61 -1.71
CA ARG A 121 12.62 -2.22 -2.43
C ARG A 121 12.94 -0.76 -2.17
N ARG A 122 14.23 -0.39 -2.18
CA ARG A 122 14.74 0.96 -1.82
C ARG A 122 13.96 2.14 -2.40
N TYR A 123 13.44 2.03 -3.62
CA TYR A 123 12.74 3.11 -4.34
C TYR A 123 11.22 2.91 -4.47
N ASP A 124 10.67 1.95 -3.73
CA ASP A 124 9.23 1.74 -3.64
C ASP A 124 8.60 2.82 -2.76
N PHE A 125 7.34 3.14 -3.05
CA PHE A 125 6.54 3.95 -2.14
C PHE A 125 6.23 3.13 -0.87
N PHE A 126 5.98 3.81 0.23
CA PHE A 126 5.57 3.22 1.52
C PHE A 126 6.66 2.59 2.42
N GLN A 127 7.92 2.98 2.26
CA GLN A 127 9.01 2.50 3.12
C GLN A 127 8.80 2.83 4.61
N LYS A 128 8.28 4.03 4.91
CA LYS A 128 8.03 4.47 6.30
C LYS A 128 6.93 3.64 6.94
N GLU A 129 5.87 3.38 6.20
CA GLU A 129 4.70 2.62 6.59
C GLU A 129 5.07 1.15 6.79
N ALA A 130 5.91 0.58 5.91
CA ALA A 130 6.47 -0.75 6.11
C ALA A 130 7.27 -0.84 7.42
N HIS A 131 8.11 0.17 7.72
CA HIS A 131 8.85 0.22 8.97
C HIS A 131 7.92 0.32 10.19
N GLN A 132 6.89 1.18 10.12
CA GLN A 132 5.93 1.33 11.21
C GLN A 132 5.16 0.03 11.47
N ILE A 133 4.68 -0.63 10.42
CA ILE A 133 3.96 -1.91 10.55
C ILE A 133 4.90 -3.00 11.09
N ASN A 134 6.15 -3.05 10.63
CA ASN A 134 7.14 -3.97 11.20
C ASN A 134 7.35 -3.74 12.70
N GLY A 135 7.42 -2.48 13.14
CA GLY A 135 7.50 -2.13 14.56
C GLY A 135 6.27 -2.56 15.36
N ILE A 136 5.07 -2.47 14.78
CA ILE A 136 3.84 -3.00 15.40
C ILE A 136 3.96 -4.52 15.57
N ILE A 137 4.40 -5.24 14.54
CA ILE A 137 4.60 -6.70 14.58
C ILE A 137 5.61 -7.07 15.67
N ASP A 138 6.73 -6.35 15.76
CA ASP A 138 7.74 -6.57 16.82
C ASP A 138 7.16 -6.39 18.21
N ASN A 139 6.40 -5.31 18.42
CA ASN A 139 5.80 -5.03 19.71
C ASN A 139 4.80 -6.11 20.12
N ILE A 140 3.94 -6.56 19.20
CA ILE A 140 2.98 -7.64 19.46
C ILE A 140 3.72 -8.96 19.76
N SER A 141 4.74 -9.29 18.96
CA SER A 141 5.53 -10.50 19.18
C SER A 141 6.22 -10.50 20.54
N ASN A 142 6.83 -9.38 20.93
CA ASN A 142 7.51 -9.25 22.23
C ASN A 142 6.53 -9.37 23.40
N MET A 143 5.35 -8.75 23.28
CA MET A 143 4.30 -8.87 24.29
C MET A 143 3.85 -10.32 24.47
N LEU A 144 3.59 -11.05 23.37
CA LEU A 144 3.19 -12.46 23.43
C LEU A 144 4.27 -13.35 24.03
N THR A 145 5.55 -13.13 23.68
CA THR A 145 6.67 -13.85 24.29
C THR A 145 6.71 -13.62 25.79
N ASN A 146 6.61 -12.37 26.26
CA ASN A 146 6.61 -12.05 27.68
C ASN A 146 5.45 -12.69 28.45
N ILE A 147 4.26 -12.74 27.83
CA ILE A 147 3.09 -13.41 28.40
C ILE A 147 3.33 -14.92 28.48
N SER A 148 3.83 -15.53 27.40
CA SER A 148 4.15 -16.96 27.38
C SER A 148 5.22 -17.33 28.40
N ASP A 149 6.24 -16.50 28.58
CA ASP A 149 7.29 -16.69 29.57
C ASP A 149 6.73 -16.60 30.99
N SER A 150 5.85 -15.62 31.24
CA SER A 150 5.14 -15.50 32.52
C SER A 150 4.24 -16.70 32.80
N GLN A 151 3.54 -17.22 31.79
CA GLN A 151 2.72 -18.43 31.95
C GLN A 151 3.57 -19.67 32.21
N ASN A 152 4.66 -19.86 31.48
CA ASN A 152 5.58 -20.99 31.68
C ASN A 152 6.21 -20.96 33.08
N ALA A 153 6.53 -19.78 33.59
CA ALA A 153 7.05 -19.61 34.94
C ALA A 153 5.99 -19.90 36.01
N ILE A 154 4.72 -19.49 35.81
CA ILE A 154 3.60 -19.87 36.70
C ILE A 154 3.41 -21.38 36.73
N VAL A 155 3.41 -22.06 35.57
CA VAL A 155 3.26 -23.52 35.51
C VAL A 155 4.39 -24.23 36.25
N ARG A 156 5.64 -23.78 36.07
CA ARG A 156 6.79 -24.33 36.82
C ARG A 156 6.66 -24.14 38.33
N ASP A 157 6.20 -22.97 38.77
CA ASP A 157 5.98 -22.68 40.19
C ASP A 157 4.85 -23.55 40.76
N LEU A 158 3.79 -23.81 39.98
CA LEU A 158 2.70 -24.72 40.35
C LEU A 158 3.15 -26.19 40.43
N ASP A 159 3.96 -26.67 39.48
CA ASP A 159 4.53 -28.03 39.54
C ASP A 159 5.49 -28.18 40.74
N GLY A 160 6.25 -27.13 41.05
CA GLY A 160 7.08 -27.05 42.25
C GLY A 160 6.25 -27.13 43.53
N LEU A 161 5.07 -26.52 43.55
CA LEU A 161 4.12 -26.61 44.68
C LEU A 161 3.50 -28.00 44.80
N ALA A 162 3.10 -28.62 43.67
CA ALA A 162 2.51 -29.95 43.64
C ALA A 162 3.48 -31.02 44.16
N SER A 163 4.78 -30.85 43.95
CA SER A 163 5.81 -31.74 44.50
C SER A 163 6.13 -31.51 45.99
N LEU A 164 5.65 -30.41 46.58
CA LEU A 164 5.86 -30.02 47.98
C LEU A 164 4.63 -30.26 48.89
N THR A 165 3.59 -30.95 48.40
CA THR A 165 2.38 -31.28 49.18
C THR A 165 2.76 -32.03 50.47
N GLY A 166 2.81 -31.29 51.59
CA GLY A 166 3.23 -31.77 52.90
C GLY A 166 3.99 -30.76 53.78
N LYS A 167 4.50 -29.63 53.24
CA LYS A 167 5.21 -28.60 54.03
C LYS A 167 4.61 -27.20 53.84
N SER A 168 4.23 -26.54 54.95
CA SER A 168 3.51 -25.25 54.99
C SER A 168 4.39 -24.02 54.73
N ASP A 169 5.67 -24.08 55.06
CA ASP A 169 6.58 -22.92 55.04
C ASP A 169 7.00 -22.44 53.62
N PRO A 170 7.32 -23.33 52.65
CA PRO A 170 7.65 -22.91 51.27
C PRO A 170 6.43 -22.47 50.45
N LEU A 171 5.23 -22.84 50.90
CA LEU A 171 3.98 -22.65 50.17
C LEU A 171 3.63 -21.16 50.00
N ALA A 172 3.86 -20.37 51.04
CA ALA A 172 3.59 -18.93 51.04
C ALA A 172 4.51 -18.15 50.08
N GLY A 173 5.77 -18.57 49.96
CA GLY A 173 6.74 -17.95 49.04
C GLY A 173 6.38 -18.17 47.57
N ALA A 174 5.99 -19.40 47.22
CA ALA A 174 5.57 -19.74 45.87
C ALA A 174 4.23 -19.09 45.47
N LEU A 175 3.26 -19.02 46.39
CA LEU A 175 2.01 -18.26 46.19
C LEU A 175 2.27 -16.78 45.87
N LYS A 176 3.21 -16.15 46.58
CA LYS A 176 3.60 -14.76 46.33
C LYS A 176 4.28 -14.57 44.97
N ASN A 177 5.06 -15.55 44.51
CA ASN A 177 5.66 -15.53 43.17
C ASN A 177 4.59 -15.64 42.07
N ILE A 178 3.65 -16.57 42.19
CA ILE A 178 2.54 -16.73 41.25
C ILE A 178 1.68 -15.46 41.18
N GLU A 179 1.37 -14.86 42.34
CA GLU A 179 0.64 -13.59 42.41
C GLU A 179 1.39 -12.48 41.65
N SER A 180 2.70 -12.36 41.87
CA SER A 180 3.52 -11.35 41.20
C SER A 180 3.59 -11.54 39.68
N GLN A 181 3.67 -12.78 39.20
CA GLN A 181 3.73 -13.08 37.76
C GLN A 181 2.37 -12.88 37.10
N THR A 182 1.29 -13.25 37.77
CA THR A 182 -0.08 -12.99 37.30
C THR A 182 -0.33 -11.48 37.19
N ARG A 183 0.14 -10.69 38.16
CA ARG A 183 0.09 -9.22 38.09
C ARG A 183 0.89 -8.65 36.92
N ARG A 184 2.07 -9.20 36.63
CA ARG A 184 2.88 -8.78 35.47
C ARG A 184 2.17 -9.05 34.15
N ALA A 185 1.62 -10.25 33.98
CA ALA A 185 0.84 -10.61 32.79
C ALA A 185 -0.40 -9.71 32.65
N LEU A 186 -1.13 -9.46 33.74
CA LEU A 186 -2.30 -8.57 33.77
C LEU A 186 -1.94 -7.13 33.36
N ASN A 187 -0.77 -6.63 33.78
CA ASN A 187 -0.28 -5.29 33.42
C ASN A 187 0.09 -5.18 31.93
N GLU A 188 0.62 -6.24 31.31
CA GLU A 188 0.88 -6.22 29.86
C GLU A 188 -0.42 -6.29 29.05
N VAL A 189 -1.40 -7.09 29.49
CA VAL A 189 -2.73 -7.13 28.87
C VAL A 189 -3.47 -5.80 29.03
N SER A 190 -3.38 -5.14 30.19
CA SER A 190 -4.05 -3.86 30.43
C SER A 190 -3.47 -2.67 29.65
N ARG A 191 -2.24 -2.79 29.14
CA ARG A 191 -1.68 -1.82 28.18
C ARG A 191 -2.36 -1.87 26.81
N ILE A 192 -3.05 -2.97 26.49
CA ILE A 192 -3.82 -3.09 25.26
C ILE A 192 -5.18 -2.44 25.49
N LYS A 193 -5.43 -1.31 24.82
CA LYS A 193 -6.79 -0.78 24.68
C LYS A 193 -7.57 -1.70 23.74
N VAL A 194 -8.28 -2.66 24.32
CA VAL A 194 -9.23 -3.50 23.60
C VAL A 194 -10.43 -2.62 23.25
N ILE A 195 -10.84 -2.61 21.98
CA ILE A 195 -12.11 -2.04 21.57
C ILE A 195 -13.17 -3.05 22.04
N SER A 196 -13.80 -2.79 23.18
CA SER A 196 -14.99 -3.50 23.65
C SER A 196 -16.24 -2.88 23.08
#